data_AF-Q6MHF9-F1
#
_entry.id   AF-Q6MHF9-F1
#
_cell.length_a   1.000
_cell.length_b   1.000
_cell.length_c   1.000
_cell.angle_alpha   90.00
_cell.angle_beta   90.00
_cell.angle_gamma   90.00
#
_symmetry.space_group_name_H-M   'P 1'
#
loop_
_entity.id
_entity.type
_entity.pdbx_description
1 polymer ?
#
loop_
_entity_poly.entity_id
_entity_poly.type
_entity_poly.pdbx_seq_one_letter_code
_entity_poly.pdbx_strand_id
1 'polypeptide(L)'
;MSLKTALTALLGLLVSSVTMADQMGPNGDKFYEEAAHYEHACQTQPCKSNYSHQIVYSQKTRMNKLNDPTRDNLKAIAVEQAQVWGDTILEGDYHAAGRTRLDEVLAFYKGARLIGYKIKYSEKAWYVGDCDYNGQRESLKNCKAGRIIEGSYVSADQKTFFSDEERYAEFSFINE
;
A
#
# COMPACT_ATOMS: atom_id res chain seq x y z
N MET A 1 47.43 28.10 32.71
CA MET A 1 46.76 28.55 31.47
C MET A 1 46.18 27.31 30.81
N SER A 2 44.94 26.95 31.16
CA SER A 2 43.68 27.36 30.50
C SER A 2 43.56 26.73 29.10
N LEU A 3 42.84 25.61 28.94
CA LEU A 3 41.37 25.44 28.80
C LEU A 3 40.96 25.45 27.31
N LYS A 4 40.31 24.36 26.89
CA LYS A 4 39.28 24.25 25.83
C LYS A 4 39.70 24.39 24.36
N THR A 5 39.75 23.26 23.67
CA THR A 5 39.29 23.05 22.27
C THR A 5 39.16 21.52 22.09
N ALA A 6 38.14 20.93 21.48
CA ALA A 6 36.79 21.36 21.16
C ALA A 6 35.97 20.04 21.21
N LEU A 7 35.03 19.98 22.14
CA LEU A 7 34.06 18.92 22.30
C LEU A 7 32.86 19.28 21.41
N THR A 8 32.72 18.68 20.23
CA THR A 8 31.46 18.60 19.46
C THR A 8 31.62 17.65 18.27
N ALA A 9 31.59 16.35 18.54
CA ALA A 9 31.36 15.33 17.53
C ALA A 9 30.38 14.30 18.10
N LEU A 10 29.20 14.77 18.49
CA LEU A 10 28.09 13.93 18.92
C LEU A 10 26.80 14.56 18.40
N LEU A 11 25.89 13.70 17.90
CA LEU A 11 24.56 14.00 17.35
C LEU A 11 24.53 14.41 15.88
N GLY A 12 24.80 13.45 15.00
CA GLY A 12 24.30 13.50 13.65
C GLY A 12 24.12 12.08 13.13
N LEU A 13 22.88 11.72 12.80
CA LEU A 13 22.47 10.55 12.02
C LEU A 13 22.40 9.24 12.81
N LEU A 14 21.18 8.90 13.22
CA LEU A 14 20.56 7.57 13.10
C LEU A 14 19.12 7.70 13.60
N VAL A 15 18.33 8.58 12.98
CA VAL A 15 16.87 8.41 13.00
C VAL A 15 16.58 7.47 11.84
N SER A 16 16.88 6.18 12.04
CA SER A 16 16.34 5.13 11.19
C SER A 16 14.84 5.24 11.34
N SER A 17 14.20 5.88 10.37
CA SER A 17 12.75 5.97 10.31
C SER A 17 12.32 4.55 10.03
N VAL A 18 11.91 3.82 11.06
CA VAL A 18 11.10 2.62 10.84
C VAL A 18 9.84 3.13 10.16
N THR A 19 9.80 3.02 8.84
CA THR A 19 8.59 3.12 8.05
C THR A 19 7.73 1.93 8.48
N MET A 20 7.04 2.09 9.62
CA MET A 20 6.04 1.13 10.03
C MET A 20 4.87 1.38 9.09
N ALA A 21 4.83 0.57 8.03
CA ALA A 21 3.72 0.52 7.09
C ALA A 21 2.41 0.32 7.86
N ASP A 22 2.43 -0.50 8.89
CA ASP A 22 1.20 -0.90 9.57
C ASP A 22 0.83 0.08 10.69
N GLN A 23 -0.45 0.44 10.73
CA GLN A 23 -1.03 1.21 11.82
C GLN A 23 -1.97 0.32 12.63
N MET A 24 -1.80 0.32 13.95
CA MET A 24 -2.67 -0.43 14.88
C MET A 24 -3.58 0.52 15.66
N GLY A 25 -4.85 0.52 15.30
CA GLY A 25 -5.91 1.21 16.03
C GLY A 25 -6.51 0.37 17.17
N PRO A 26 -7.60 0.86 17.79
CA PRO A 26 -8.31 0.10 18.81
C PRO A 26 -8.79 -1.25 18.27
N ASN A 27 -8.47 -2.34 18.98
CA ASN A 27 -8.75 -3.72 18.56
C ASN A 27 -8.04 -4.16 17.25
N GLY A 28 -6.86 -3.60 16.95
CA GLY A 28 -6.05 -3.99 15.79
C GLY A 28 -5.84 -5.50 15.67
N ASP A 29 -5.45 -6.18 16.74
CA ASP A 29 -5.23 -7.64 16.77
C ASP A 29 -6.47 -8.42 16.31
N LYS A 30 -7.67 -8.04 16.79
CA LYS A 30 -8.92 -8.68 16.38
C LYS A 30 -9.24 -8.44 14.91
N PHE A 31 -8.89 -7.27 14.38
CA PHE A 31 -9.08 -6.98 12.97
C PHE A 31 -8.13 -7.82 12.10
N TYR A 32 -6.88 -7.99 12.52
CA TYR A 32 -5.91 -8.86 11.85
C TYR A 32 -6.42 -10.30 11.78
N GLU A 33 -6.91 -10.84 12.90
CA GLU A 33 -7.54 -12.17 12.93
C GLU A 33 -8.78 -12.28 12.02
N GLU A 34 -9.65 -11.27 12.01
CA GLU A 34 -10.84 -11.26 11.16
C GLU A 34 -10.51 -11.15 9.66
N ALA A 35 -9.45 -10.43 9.29
CA ALA A 35 -8.95 -10.36 7.92
C ALA A 35 -8.38 -11.71 7.46
N ALA A 36 -7.59 -12.39 8.31
CA ALA A 36 -7.08 -13.73 8.02
C ALA A 36 -8.20 -14.76 7.86
N HIS A 37 -9.21 -14.73 8.75
CA HIS A 37 -10.39 -15.58 8.61
C HIS A 37 -11.18 -15.30 7.32
N TYR A 38 -11.29 -14.03 6.93
CA TYR A 38 -11.93 -13.64 5.67
C TYR A 38 -11.16 -14.19 4.45
N GLU A 39 -9.84 -14.03 4.39
CA GLU A 39 -9.04 -14.51 3.26
C GLU A 39 -9.14 -16.04 3.14
N HIS A 40 -9.03 -16.76 4.26
CA HIS A 40 -9.22 -18.20 4.31
C HIS A 40 -10.63 -18.62 3.85
N ALA A 41 -11.67 -17.92 4.32
CA ALA A 41 -13.04 -18.20 3.93
C ALA A 41 -13.30 -17.96 2.43
N CYS A 42 -12.63 -16.98 1.83
CA CYS A 42 -12.83 -16.56 0.46
C CYS A 42 -11.84 -17.15 -0.56
N GLN A 43 -11.06 -18.19 -0.17
CA GLN A 43 -10.18 -18.94 -1.09
C GLN A 43 -10.93 -19.55 -2.29
N THR A 44 -12.22 -19.84 -2.14
CA THR A 44 -13.11 -20.31 -3.20
C THR A 44 -14.34 -19.41 -3.29
N GLN A 45 -14.93 -19.29 -4.47
CA GLN A 45 -16.19 -18.57 -4.68
C GLN A 45 -17.37 -19.55 -4.76
N PRO A 46 -18.48 -19.32 -4.05
CA PRO A 46 -18.70 -18.25 -3.07
C PRO A 46 -17.85 -18.47 -1.79
N CYS A 47 -17.57 -17.38 -1.06
CA CYS A 47 -16.88 -17.48 0.23
C CYS A 47 -17.60 -18.46 1.17
N LYS A 48 -16.83 -19.27 1.88
CA LYS A 48 -17.33 -20.17 2.93
C LYS A 48 -17.73 -19.38 4.18
N SER A 49 -18.40 -20.06 5.11
CA SER A 49 -18.87 -19.47 6.37
C SER A 49 -19.83 -18.29 6.12
N ASN A 50 -19.98 -17.39 7.08
CA ASN A 50 -20.83 -16.21 6.96
C ASN A 50 -20.09 -15.00 6.36
N TYR A 51 -18.97 -15.21 5.65
CA TYR A 51 -18.24 -14.12 5.01
C TYR A 51 -18.79 -13.80 3.63
N SER A 52 -18.72 -12.53 3.25
CA SER A 52 -19.01 -12.06 1.91
C SER A 52 -18.20 -10.81 1.59
N HIS A 53 -18.09 -10.46 0.32
CA HIS A 53 -17.55 -9.18 -0.10
C HIS A 53 -18.35 -8.57 -1.23
N GLN A 54 -18.12 -7.27 -1.45
CA GLN A 54 -18.58 -6.58 -2.65
C GLN A 54 -17.59 -5.50 -3.04
N ILE A 55 -17.42 -5.31 -4.34
CA ILE A 55 -16.67 -4.15 -4.85
C ILE A 55 -17.54 -2.91 -4.61
N VAL A 56 -17.01 -1.98 -3.83
CA VAL A 56 -17.67 -0.71 -3.47
C VAL A 56 -17.02 0.49 -4.13
N TYR A 57 -15.83 0.33 -4.70
CA TYR A 57 -15.19 1.35 -5.52
C TYR A 57 -14.28 0.68 -6.56
N SER A 58 -14.27 1.20 -7.78
CA SER A 58 -13.35 0.74 -8.84
C SER A 58 -13.10 1.85 -9.85
N GLN A 59 -11.83 2.18 -10.07
CA GLN A 59 -11.38 3.10 -11.11
C GLN A 59 -11.68 2.55 -12.51
N LYS A 60 -11.52 1.25 -12.73
CA LYS A 60 -11.72 0.60 -14.03
C LYS A 60 -13.17 0.70 -14.52
N THR A 61 -14.13 0.49 -13.62
CA THR A 61 -15.56 0.54 -13.96
C THR A 61 -16.22 1.88 -13.61
N ARG A 62 -15.45 2.85 -13.09
CA ARG A 62 -15.93 4.15 -12.60
C ARG A 62 -17.05 4.03 -11.55
N MET A 63 -17.01 2.96 -10.77
CA MET A 63 -17.98 2.73 -9.69
C MET A 63 -17.49 3.39 -8.40
N ASN A 64 -18.39 4.08 -7.71
CA ASN A 64 -18.15 4.60 -6.37
C ASN A 64 -19.42 4.52 -5.53
N LYS A 65 -19.44 3.59 -4.56
CA LYS A 65 -20.48 3.41 -3.55
C LYS A 65 -20.03 3.87 -2.16
N LEU A 66 -18.81 4.40 -2.04
CA LEU A 66 -18.29 4.94 -0.80
C LEU A 66 -18.78 6.38 -0.60
N ASN A 67 -19.00 6.76 0.65
CA ASN A 67 -19.13 8.18 0.98
C ASN A 67 -17.77 8.89 0.82
N ASP A 68 -17.80 10.21 0.70
CA ASP A 68 -16.58 10.99 0.45
C ASP A 68 -15.53 10.85 1.57
N PRO A 69 -15.87 10.95 2.88
CA PRO A 69 -14.89 10.77 3.95
C PRO A 69 -14.17 9.42 3.91
N THR A 70 -14.91 8.32 3.77
CA THR A 70 -14.33 6.97 3.68
C THR A 70 -13.42 6.85 2.46
N ARG A 71 -13.87 7.33 1.29
CA ARG A 71 -13.08 7.28 0.07
C ARG A 71 -11.77 8.05 0.21
N ASP A 72 -11.82 9.25 0.79
CA ASP A 72 -10.66 10.13 0.86
C ASP A 72 -9.65 9.64 1.91
N ASN A 73 -10.12 9.05 3.02
CA ASN A 73 -9.25 8.35 3.97
C ASN A 73 -8.61 7.10 3.37
N LEU A 74 -9.36 6.25 2.66
CA LEU A 74 -8.79 5.06 2.00
C LEU A 74 -7.75 5.44 0.93
N LYS A 75 -7.90 6.58 0.27
CA LYS A 75 -6.86 7.14 -0.63
C LYS A 75 -5.63 7.59 0.15
N ALA A 76 -5.79 8.23 1.30
CA ALA A 76 -4.67 8.64 2.14
C ALA A 76 -3.87 7.41 2.62
N ILE A 77 -4.57 6.38 3.10
CA ILE A 77 -3.96 5.10 3.50
C ILE A 77 -3.23 4.46 2.32
N ALA A 78 -3.83 4.43 1.12
CA ALA A 78 -3.15 3.91 -0.07
C ALA A 78 -1.82 4.64 -0.37
N VAL A 79 -1.79 5.98 -0.22
CA VAL A 79 -0.57 6.78 -0.39
C VAL A 79 0.47 6.43 0.67
N GLU A 80 0.06 6.29 1.92
CA GLU A 80 0.95 5.93 3.03
C GLU A 80 1.58 4.56 2.84
N GLN A 81 0.77 3.55 2.50
CA GLN A 81 1.27 2.19 2.24
C GLN A 81 2.24 2.14 1.05
N ALA A 82 1.94 2.86 -0.03
CA ALA A 82 2.77 2.87 -1.23
C ALA A 82 4.19 3.42 -1.01
N GLN A 83 4.42 4.20 0.05
CA GLN A 83 5.76 4.72 0.38
C GLN A 83 6.73 3.62 0.81
N VAL A 84 6.22 2.45 1.18
CA VAL A 84 7.04 1.32 1.67
C VAL A 84 7.75 0.61 0.51
N TRP A 85 7.18 0.65 -0.71
CA TRP A 85 7.71 -0.06 -1.88
C TRP A 85 9.13 0.33 -2.28
N GLY A 86 9.51 1.59 -1.99
CA GLY A 86 10.80 2.13 -2.40
C GLY A 86 11.99 1.34 -1.87
N ASP A 87 11.83 0.71 -0.71
CA ASP A 87 12.89 -0.05 -0.05
C ASP A 87 12.70 -1.58 -0.15
N THR A 88 11.46 -2.07 -0.32
CA THR A 88 11.15 -3.49 -0.10
C THR A 88 11.00 -4.36 -1.34
N ILE A 89 10.63 -3.80 -2.49
CA ILE A 89 10.09 -4.65 -3.57
C ILE A 89 11.02 -4.79 -4.76
N LEU A 90 12.01 -3.90 -4.91
CA LEU A 90 12.58 -3.71 -6.23
C LEU A 90 14.10 -3.59 -6.30
N GLU A 91 14.84 -3.73 -5.20
CA GLU A 91 16.33 -3.80 -5.16
C GLU A 91 17.08 -2.77 -6.05
N GLY A 92 16.43 -1.69 -6.48
CA GLY A 92 16.96 -0.69 -7.43
C GLY A 92 16.56 -0.86 -8.90
N ASP A 93 15.89 -1.94 -9.29
CA ASP A 93 15.48 -2.27 -10.67
C ASP A 93 14.32 -1.44 -11.20
N TYR A 94 13.69 -0.62 -10.35
CA TYR A 94 12.53 0.16 -10.71
C TYR A 94 12.58 1.56 -10.14
N HIS A 95 12.03 2.49 -10.90
CA HIS A 95 11.86 3.87 -10.48
C HIS A 95 10.38 4.18 -10.30
N ALA A 96 9.95 4.47 -9.08
CA ALA A 96 8.61 4.97 -8.76
C ALA A 96 8.66 6.50 -8.63
N ALA A 97 7.83 7.20 -9.39
CA ALA A 97 7.74 8.67 -9.35
C ALA A 97 6.32 9.15 -9.66
N GLY A 98 5.34 8.29 -9.39
CA GLY A 98 3.95 8.50 -9.76
C GLY A 98 3.14 9.08 -8.61
N ARG A 99 1.91 9.49 -8.92
CA ARG A 99 0.89 9.62 -7.88
C ARG A 99 0.31 8.23 -7.62
N THR A 100 0.36 7.80 -6.37
CA THR A 100 -0.39 6.63 -5.90
C THR A 100 -1.88 6.84 -6.18
N ARG A 101 -2.53 5.76 -6.62
CA ARG A 101 -3.95 5.75 -6.97
C ARG A 101 -4.62 4.59 -6.26
N LEU A 102 -5.70 4.87 -5.55
CA LEU A 102 -6.65 3.85 -5.11
C LEU A 102 -7.38 3.31 -6.34
N ASP A 103 -7.14 2.05 -6.68
CA ASP A 103 -7.68 1.38 -7.88
C ASP A 103 -9.01 0.70 -7.60
N GLU A 104 -9.11 -0.04 -6.49
CA GLU A 104 -10.28 -0.85 -6.14
C GLU A 104 -10.45 -0.95 -4.63
N VAL A 105 -11.70 -1.04 -4.17
CA VAL A 105 -12.04 -1.32 -2.77
C VAL A 105 -13.08 -2.42 -2.73
N LEU A 106 -12.72 -3.51 -2.06
CA LEU A 106 -13.61 -4.60 -1.66
C LEU A 106 -14.02 -4.38 -0.20
N ALA A 107 -15.29 -4.12 0.06
CA ALA A 107 -15.81 -4.17 1.42
C ALA A 107 -16.11 -5.63 1.77
N PHE A 108 -15.64 -6.11 2.92
CA PHE A 108 -15.89 -7.48 3.37
C PHE A 108 -16.66 -7.52 4.70
N TYR A 109 -17.54 -8.50 4.79
CA TYR A 109 -18.59 -8.58 5.79
C TYR A 109 -18.60 -9.96 6.44
N LYS A 110 -19.12 -10.01 7.67
CA LYS A 110 -19.45 -11.24 8.40
C LYS A 110 -20.94 -11.16 8.78
N GLY A 111 -21.78 -11.91 8.08
CA GLY A 111 -23.22 -11.66 8.03
C GLY A 111 -23.51 -10.26 7.49
N ALA A 112 -24.29 -9.47 8.21
CA ALA A 112 -24.60 -8.07 7.83
C ALA A 112 -23.58 -7.04 8.36
N ARG A 113 -22.60 -7.46 9.16
CA ARG A 113 -21.63 -6.56 9.79
C ARG A 113 -20.45 -6.31 8.85
N LEU A 114 -20.20 -5.04 8.54
CA LEU A 114 -18.96 -4.62 7.87
C LEU A 114 -17.77 -4.86 8.80
N ILE A 115 -16.78 -5.60 8.32
CA ILE A 115 -15.55 -5.89 9.06
C ILE A 115 -14.46 -4.90 8.65
N GLY A 116 -14.30 -4.70 7.35
CA GLY A 116 -13.30 -3.78 6.81
C GLY A 116 -13.30 -3.75 5.29
N TYR A 117 -12.18 -3.28 4.77
CA TYR A 117 -11.92 -3.12 3.35
C TYR A 117 -10.62 -3.82 2.98
N LYS A 118 -10.60 -4.48 1.82
CA LYS A 118 -9.38 -4.83 1.11
C LYS A 118 -9.21 -3.80 0.00
N ILE A 119 -8.21 -2.94 0.12
CA ILE A 119 -7.91 -1.91 -0.87
C ILE A 119 -6.84 -2.41 -1.82
N LYS A 120 -6.98 -2.07 -3.10
CA LYS A 120 -5.94 -2.25 -4.12
C LYS A 120 -5.52 -0.88 -4.61
N TYR A 121 -4.22 -0.63 -4.65
CA TYR A 121 -3.67 0.63 -5.09
C TYR A 121 -2.40 0.42 -5.89
N SER A 122 -2.03 1.46 -6.63
CA SER A 122 -0.88 1.39 -7.51
C SER A 122 -0.22 2.73 -7.71
N GLU A 123 1.06 2.72 -8.05
CA GLU A 123 1.81 3.89 -8.50
C GLU A 123 2.44 3.65 -9.85
N LYS A 124 2.58 4.73 -10.64
CA LYS A 124 3.30 4.65 -11.91
C LYS A 124 4.79 4.43 -11.63
N ALA A 125 5.36 3.44 -12.30
CA ALA A 125 6.77 3.13 -12.20
C ALA A 125 7.34 2.77 -13.58
N TRP A 126 8.67 2.68 -13.64
CA TRP A 126 9.42 2.26 -14.80
C TRP A 126 10.38 1.15 -14.39
N TYR A 127 10.49 0.12 -15.21
CA TYR A 127 11.54 -0.88 -15.07
C TYR A 127 12.85 -0.31 -15.64
N VAL A 128 13.86 -0.19 -14.79
CA VAL A 128 15.16 0.42 -15.11
C VAL A 128 16.30 -0.59 -15.24
N GLY A 129 16.08 -1.87 -14.93
CA GLY A 129 17.10 -2.93 -15.07
C GLY A 129 17.61 -3.14 -16.50
N ASP A 130 16.79 -2.81 -17.51
CA ASP A 130 17.10 -3.00 -18.94
C ASP A 130 17.14 -1.69 -19.76
N CYS A 131 17.32 -0.53 -19.12
CA CYS A 131 17.44 0.75 -19.83
C CYS A 131 18.59 1.62 -19.27
N ASP A 132 19.04 2.59 -20.06
CA ASP A 132 20.09 3.55 -19.66
C ASP A 132 19.58 4.63 -18.67
N TYR A 133 18.93 4.21 -17.59
CA TYR A 133 18.46 5.13 -16.55
C TYR A 133 19.66 5.69 -15.76
N ASN A 134 19.81 7.01 -15.78
CA ASN A 134 20.95 7.70 -15.15
C ASN A 134 20.56 8.50 -13.90
N GLY A 135 19.38 8.22 -13.33
CA GLY A 135 18.84 8.99 -12.20
C GLY A 135 18.03 10.23 -12.61
N GLN A 136 17.99 10.59 -13.91
CA GLN A 136 17.22 11.74 -14.41
C GLN A 136 15.93 11.28 -15.10
N ARG A 137 14.86 12.03 -14.91
CA ARG A 137 13.51 11.70 -15.43
C ARG A 137 13.51 11.55 -16.95
N GLU A 138 14.32 12.32 -17.67
CA GLU A 138 14.42 12.31 -19.13
C GLU A 138 14.95 10.97 -19.66
N SER A 139 15.76 10.25 -18.87
CA SER A 139 16.27 8.92 -19.24
C SER A 139 15.22 7.82 -19.16
N LEU A 140 14.11 8.04 -18.42
CA LEU A 140 13.00 7.10 -18.31
C LEU A 140 12.22 6.88 -19.60
N LYS A 141 12.39 7.75 -20.61
CA LYS A 141 11.66 7.68 -21.89
C LYS A 141 11.90 6.37 -22.65
N ASN A 142 13.05 5.73 -22.42
CA ASN A 142 13.43 4.46 -23.04
C ASN A 142 13.12 3.25 -22.15
N CYS A 143 12.63 3.49 -20.93
CA CYS A 143 12.36 2.46 -19.94
C CYS A 143 10.91 1.99 -20.06
N LYS A 144 10.67 0.71 -19.80
CA LYS A 144 9.32 0.12 -19.88
C LYS A 144 8.46 0.69 -18.76
N ALA A 145 7.39 1.39 -19.14
CA ALA A 145 6.46 1.97 -18.19
C ALA A 145 5.44 0.93 -17.69
N GLY A 146 5.10 1.04 -16.42
CA GLY A 146 4.15 0.16 -15.77
C GLY A 146 3.58 0.79 -14.51
N ARG A 147 3.05 -0.08 -13.65
CA ARG A 147 2.60 0.30 -12.32
C ARG A 147 3.04 -0.75 -11.31
N ILE A 148 3.51 -0.30 -10.16
CA ILE A 148 3.62 -1.16 -8.97
C ILE A 148 2.24 -1.23 -8.35
N ILE A 149 1.78 -2.43 -7.98
CA ILE A 149 0.44 -2.70 -7.50
C ILE A 149 0.53 -3.50 -6.21
N GLU A 150 -0.15 -3.06 -5.15
CA GLU A 150 -0.25 -3.79 -3.87
C GLU A 150 -1.69 -3.78 -3.35
N GLY A 151 -1.94 -4.62 -2.34
CA GLY A 151 -3.15 -4.58 -1.54
C GLY A 151 -2.87 -4.35 -0.05
N SER A 152 -3.84 -3.79 0.65
CA SER A 152 -3.81 -3.69 2.11
C SER A 152 -5.19 -3.99 2.69
N TYR A 153 -5.23 -4.45 3.93
CA TYR A 153 -6.45 -4.53 4.72
C TYR A 153 -6.61 -3.27 5.56
N VAL A 154 -7.84 -2.78 5.66
CA VAL A 154 -8.19 -1.58 6.42
C VAL A 154 -9.44 -1.85 7.25
N SER A 155 -9.40 -1.56 8.54
CA SER A 155 -10.55 -1.75 9.44
C SER A 155 -11.73 -0.87 9.03
N ALA A 156 -12.95 -1.26 9.43
CA ALA A 156 -14.16 -0.49 9.11
C ALA A 156 -14.09 0.98 9.58
N ASP A 157 -13.44 1.24 10.71
CA ASP A 157 -13.20 2.58 11.25
C ASP A 157 -11.94 3.27 10.69
N GLN A 158 -11.20 2.58 9.81
CA GLN A 158 -9.99 3.05 9.12
C GLN A 158 -8.83 3.43 10.06
N LYS A 159 -8.84 2.92 11.30
CA LYS A 159 -7.78 3.17 12.28
C LYS A 159 -6.70 2.10 12.31
N THR A 160 -7.01 0.91 11.81
CA THR A 160 -6.06 -0.18 11.65
C THR A 160 -5.90 -0.48 10.17
N PHE A 161 -4.66 -0.56 9.69
CA PHE A 161 -4.38 -1.03 8.35
C PHE A 161 -2.99 -1.68 8.29
N PHE A 162 -2.86 -2.64 7.39
CA PHE A 162 -1.62 -3.37 7.16
C PHE A 162 -1.58 -3.94 5.75
N SER A 163 -0.38 -4.16 5.23
CA SER A 163 -0.15 -4.73 3.89
C SER A 163 -0.72 -6.16 3.75
N ASP A 164 -1.17 -6.53 2.55
CA ASP A 164 -1.57 -7.91 2.25
C ASP A 164 -0.33 -8.77 2.04
N GLU A 165 0.22 -9.34 3.12
CA GLU A 165 1.48 -10.10 3.11
C GLU A 165 1.49 -11.32 2.16
N GLU A 166 0.31 -11.86 1.81
CA GLU A 166 0.21 -12.95 0.82
C GLU A 166 0.38 -12.46 -0.63
N ARG A 167 0.32 -11.14 -0.85
CA ARG A 167 0.45 -10.49 -2.16
C ARG A 167 1.40 -9.31 -2.06
N TYR A 168 2.69 -9.63 -2.12
CA TYR A 168 3.74 -8.64 -2.34
C TYR A 168 3.41 -7.72 -3.50
N ALA A 169 3.84 -6.46 -3.45
CA ALA A 169 3.60 -5.60 -4.61
C ALA A 169 4.28 -6.15 -5.87
N GLU A 170 3.57 -6.03 -6.97
CA GLU A 170 3.96 -6.56 -8.26
C GLU A 170 4.07 -5.42 -9.26
N PHE A 171 5.05 -5.50 -10.16
CA PHE A 171 5.09 -4.62 -11.32
C PHE A 171 4.24 -5.18 -12.46
N SER A 172 3.30 -4.38 -12.95
CA SER A 172 2.48 -4.68 -14.11
C SER A 172 2.78 -3.71 -15.24
N PHE A 173 3.15 -4.23 -16.41
CA PHE A 173 3.34 -3.44 -17.62
C PHE A 173 2.03 -2.76 -18.02
N ILE A 174 2.12 -1.48 -18.43
CA ILE A 174 1.01 -0.84 -19.14
C ILE A 174 1.09 -1.37 -20.56
N ASN A 175 0.25 -2.36 -20.90
CA ASN A 175 0.02 -2.69 -22.29
C ASN A 175 -0.72 -1.51 -22.93
N GLU A 176 -0.12 -0.89 -23.94
CA GLU A 176 -0.76 0.12 -24.79
C GLU A 176 -1.97 -0.44 -25.54
#